data_AF-A0A931SJM0-F1
#
_entry.id   AF-A0A931SJM0-F1
#
_cell.length_a   1.000
_cell.length_b   1.000
_cell.length_c   1.000
_cell.angle_alpha   90.00
_cell.angle_beta   90.00
_cell.angle_gamma   90.00
#
_symmetry.space_group_name_H-M   'P 1'
#
loop_
_entity.id
_entity.type
_entity.pdbx_description
1 polymer ?
#
loop_
_entity_poly.entity_id
_entity_poly.type
_entity_poly.pdbx_seq_one_letter_code
_entity_poly.pdbx_strand_id
1 'polypeptide(L)'
;MEHGTVRVQGNRGTARDAVPSVVLAAEHYNMLVRLVQAGAPIRLRIEAGARSYENDLNSYNVLAEIPGADPALRDEVVLVGAHLDSWHTATGATDNADGVTAVMEAMRILTAVNARPRRTIRVALWSGEEQGLLGARAYVDRHLRDEAGRGRISVYVNDDPGTGATFGFYMQGNEAAKRIFDGWLEPLRDVGVRRNVIEGIGSTDHVPFDEVGVPAFTAIKDFRNYDVRTRHTNADLAEAVKVEDLRQSAVVMAVIAWQAAMQEERIPRRR
;
A
#
# COMPACT_ATOMS: atom_id res chain seq x y z
N MET A 1 -9.16 -29.31 5.38
CA MET A 1 -8.33 -28.83 6.50
C MET A 1 -9.17 -27.83 7.27
N GLU A 2 -9.77 -28.24 8.38
CA GLU A 2 -10.73 -27.38 9.10
C GLU A 2 -10.02 -26.33 10.00
N HIS A 3 -8.69 -26.45 10.20
CA HIS A 3 -7.93 -25.66 11.18
C HIS A 3 -6.52 -25.21 10.73
N GLY A 4 -6.24 -25.16 9.42
CA GLY A 4 -4.92 -24.77 8.90
C GLY A 4 -4.85 -23.31 8.46
N THR A 5 -3.67 -22.70 8.53
CA THR A 5 -3.41 -21.42 7.85
C THR A 5 -3.33 -21.67 6.36
N VAL A 6 -4.22 -21.04 5.60
CA VAL A 6 -4.21 -21.02 4.14
C VAL A 6 -3.60 -19.69 3.71
N ARG A 7 -2.61 -19.73 2.82
CA ARG A 7 -2.05 -18.53 2.17
C ARG A 7 -2.40 -18.53 0.70
N VAL A 8 -2.84 -17.39 0.18
CA VAL A 8 -3.16 -17.20 -1.23
C VAL A 8 -2.28 -16.13 -1.82
N GLN A 9 -1.75 -16.39 -3.00
CA GLN A 9 -0.94 -15.39 -3.68
C GLN A 9 -1.19 -15.48 -5.17
N GLY A 10 -1.24 -14.33 -5.82
CA GLY A 10 -1.21 -14.21 -7.27
C GLY A 10 0.24 -14.11 -7.72
N ASN A 11 0.66 -14.99 -8.63
CA ASN A 11 1.94 -14.81 -9.30
C ASN A 11 1.70 -14.07 -10.63
N ARG A 12 2.09 -12.79 -10.63
CA ARG A 12 1.92 -11.79 -11.70
C ARG A 12 2.64 -12.19 -13.02
N GLY A 13 3.50 -13.21 -13.00
CA GLY A 13 4.28 -13.69 -14.15
C GLY A 13 4.03 -15.14 -14.57
N THR A 14 3.07 -15.85 -13.97
CA THR A 14 2.79 -17.24 -14.36
C THR A 14 1.98 -17.29 -15.65
N ALA A 15 2.45 -18.09 -16.60
CA ALA A 15 1.71 -18.34 -17.85
C ALA A 15 0.35 -19.02 -17.56
N ARG A 16 -0.63 -18.79 -18.44
CA ARG A 16 -1.99 -19.36 -18.28
C ARG A 16 -2.01 -20.89 -18.28
N ASP A 17 -0.99 -21.52 -18.84
CA ASP A 17 -0.78 -22.96 -18.93
C ASP A 17 0.17 -23.51 -17.84
N ALA A 18 0.48 -22.70 -16.83
CA ALA A 18 1.33 -23.14 -15.72
C ALA A 18 0.67 -24.27 -14.91
N VAL A 19 1.51 -25.19 -14.42
CA VAL A 19 1.07 -26.22 -13.48
C VAL A 19 0.60 -25.58 -12.17
N PRO A 20 -0.48 -26.08 -11.54
CA PRO A 20 -0.93 -25.57 -10.26
C PRO A 20 0.17 -25.58 -9.21
N SER A 21 0.31 -24.48 -8.48
CA SER A 21 1.22 -24.37 -7.33
C SER A 21 0.41 -24.25 -6.04
N VAL A 22 0.88 -24.91 -4.98
CA VAL A 22 0.25 -24.88 -3.66
C VAL A 22 1.32 -24.56 -2.63
N VAL A 23 1.04 -23.58 -1.77
CA VAL A 23 1.92 -23.21 -0.66
C VAL A 23 1.50 -24.00 0.57
N LEU A 24 2.47 -24.61 1.26
CA LEU A 24 2.26 -25.35 2.49
C LEU A 24 2.75 -24.53 3.69
N ALA A 25 2.08 -24.70 4.83
CA ALA A 25 2.60 -24.23 6.11
C ALA A 25 4.00 -24.82 6.37
N ALA A 26 4.88 -24.04 7.02
CA ALA A 26 6.27 -24.41 7.25
C ALA A 26 6.39 -25.73 8.03
N GLU A 27 5.49 -25.99 8.98
CA GLU A 27 5.43 -27.19 9.79
C GLU A 27 5.14 -28.44 8.94
N HIS A 28 4.18 -28.34 8.02
CA HIS A 28 3.86 -29.41 7.08
C HIS A 28 5.02 -29.65 6.12
N TYR A 29 5.61 -28.58 5.57
CA TYR A 29 6.80 -28.69 4.71
C TYR A 29 7.96 -29.37 5.45
N ASN A 30 8.29 -28.91 6.66
CA ASN A 30 9.39 -29.45 7.45
C ASN A 30 9.17 -30.92 7.86
N MET A 31 7.93 -31.32 8.12
CA MET A 31 7.58 -32.73 8.34
C MET A 31 7.87 -33.56 7.09
N LEU A 32 7.44 -33.10 5.91
CA LEU A 32 7.67 -33.80 4.65
C LEU A 32 9.17 -33.91 4.34
N VAL A 33 9.94 -32.83 4.56
CA VAL A 33 11.40 -32.84 4.39
C VAL A 33 12.06 -33.91 5.27
N ARG A 34 11.69 -33.98 6.56
CA ARG A 34 12.24 -35.00 7.47
C ARG A 34 11.90 -36.43 7.05
N LEU A 35 10.68 -36.66 6.57
CA LEU A 35 10.26 -37.96 6.07
C LEU A 35 11.06 -38.37 4.81
N VAL A 36 11.27 -37.45 3.87
CA VAL A 36 12.11 -37.69 2.68
C VAL A 36 13.55 -38.00 3.08
N GLN A 37 14.12 -37.23 4.00
CA GLN A 37 15.49 -37.44 4.49
C GLN A 37 15.65 -38.79 5.21
N ALA A 38 14.60 -39.29 5.87
CA ALA A 38 14.57 -40.60 6.50
C ALA A 38 14.35 -41.77 5.53
N GLY A 39 14.24 -41.52 4.22
CA GLY A 39 13.98 -42.54 3.21
C GLY A 39 12.55 -43.09 3.22
N ALA A 40 11.62 -42.42 3.90
CA ALA A 40 10.22 -42.85 3.93
C ALA A 40 9.54 -42.56 2.58
N PRO A 41 8.80 -43.52 1.99
CA PRO A 41 8.03 -43.25 0.79
C PRO A 41 6.84 -42.35 1.12
N ILE A 42 6.72 -41.21 0.45
CA ILE A 42 5.63 -40.25 0.65
C ILE A 42 4.78 -40.19 -0.62
N ARG A 43 3.45 -40.22 -0.46
CA ARG A 43 2.50 -39.92 -1.52
C ARG A 43 1.57 -38.80 -1.05
N LEU A 44 1.57 -37.67 -1.75
CA LEU A 44 0.65 -36.57 -1.52
C LEU A 44 -0.53 -36.68 -2.48
N ARG A 45 -1.74 -36.39 -1.99
CA ARG A 45 -2.92 -36.14 -2.82
C ARG A 45 -3.27 -34.67 -2.65
N ILE A 46 -3.27 -33.95 -3.76
CA ILE A 46 -3.63 -32.53 -3.81
C ILE A 46 -4.89 -32.43 -4.64
N GLU A 47 -5.91 -31.80 -4.08
CA GLU A 47 -7.15 -31.46 -4.77
C GLU A 47 -7.28 -29.94 -4.76
N ALA A 48 -7.33 -29.36 -5.95
CA ALA A 48 -7.47 -27.92 -6.14
C ALA A 48 -8.59 -27.67 -7.15
N GLY A 49 -9.68 -27.06 -6.68
CA GLY A 49 -10.76 -26.59 -7.53
C GLY A 49 -10.66 -25.07 -7.66
N ALA A 50 -10.59 -24.58 -8.89
CA ALA A 50 -10.63 -23.15 -9.19
C ALA A 50 -11.82 -22.86 -10.13
N ARG A 51 -12.46 -21.72 -9.92
CA ARG A 51 -13.49 -21.19 -10.81
C ARG A 51 -13.10 -19.78 -11.20
N SER A 52 -12.96 -19.55 -12.49
CA SER A 52 -12.75 -18.20 -13.03
C SER A 52 -14.08 -17.50 -13.25
N TYR A 53 -14.12 -16.20 -12.95
CA TYR A 53 -15.23 -15.32 -13.27
C TYR A 53 -14.75 -14.34 -14.34
N GLU A 54 -15.23 -14.50 -15.58
CA GLU A 54 -14.79 -13.70 -16.74
C GLU A 54 -15.88 -12.78 -17.30
N ASN A 55 -17.07 -12.79 -16.67
CA ASN A 55 -18.24 -12.07 -17.18
C ASN A 55 -18.16 -10.55 -16.94
N ASP A 56 -17.43 -10.12 -15.91
CA ASP A 56 -17.11 -8.72 -15.64
C ASP A 56 -15.68 -8.64 -15.12
N LEU A 57 -14.82 -8.01 -15.90
CA LEU A 57 -13.40 -7.80 -15.59
C LEU A 57 -13.12 -6.36 -15.16
N ASN A 58 -14.17 -5.54 -14.98
CA ASN A 58 -13.99 -4.17 -14.54
C ASN A 58 -13.60 -4.12 -13.06
N SER A 59 -12.77 -3.14 -12.76
CA SER A 59 -12.32 -2.79 -11.42
C SER A 59 -12.36 -1.26 -11.31
N TYR A 60 -12.66 -0.74 -10.12
CA TYR A 60 -12.94 0.68 -9.92
C TYR A 60 -12.07 1.24 -8.80
N ASN A 61 -11.27 2.25 -9.13
CA ASN A 61 -10.60 3.08 -8.13
C ASN A 61 -11.60 4.08 -7.56
N VAL A 62 -11.51 4.36 -6.25
CA VAL A 62 -12.29 5.41 -5.60
C VAL A 62 -11.40 6.61 -5.34
N LEU A 63 -11.78 7.78 -5.87
CA LEU A 63 -11.04 9.03 -5.70
C LEU A 63 -11.92 10.06 -4.99
N ALA A 64 -11.34 10.80 -4.04
CA ALA A 64 -11.99 11.94 -3.40
C ALA A 64 -10.97 13.06 -3.13
N GLU A 65 -11.44 14.30 -2.99
CA GLU A 65 -10.57 15.47 -2.94
C GLU A 65 -10.98 16.49 -1.87
N ILE A 66 -9.96 17.11 -1.27
CA ILE A 66 -10.07 18.40 -0.59
C ILE A 66 -9.46 19.44 -1.55
N PRO A 67 -10.27 20.36 -2.11
CA PRO A 67 -9.80 21.27 -3.14
C PRO A 67 -8.77 22.27 -2.58
N GLY A 68 -7.74 22.56 -3.38
CA GLY A 68 -6.76 23.58 -3.08
C GLY A 68 -7.36 24.99 -3.09
N ALA A 69 -6.91 25.85 -2.18
CA ALA A 69 -7.38 27.22 -2.01
C ALA A 69 -6.52 28.26 -2.74
N ASP A 70 -5.29 27.92 -3.13
CA ASP A 70 -4.37 28.83 -3.80
C ASP A 70 -4.63 28.83 -5.32
N PRO A 71 -5.01 29.97 -5.95
CA PRO A 71 -5.31 30.02 -7.38
C PRO A 71 -4.18 29.56 -8.30
N ALA A 72 -2.92 29.68 -7.85
CA ALA A 72 -1.75 29.27 -8.63
C ALA A 72 -1.40 27.79 -8.45
N LEU A 73 -1.76 27.18 -7.31
CA LEU A 73 -1.34 25.82 -6.95
C LEU A 73 -2.47 24.80 -6.84
N ARG A 74 -3.74 25.22 -6.87
CA ARG A 74 -4.91 24.33 -6.68
C ARG A 74 -5.02 23.21 -7.72
N ASP A 75 -4.46 23.41 -8.91
CA ASP A 75 -4.45 22.40 -9.98
C ASP A 75 -3.32 21.37 -9.82
N GLU A 76 -2.42 21.59 -8.86
CA GLU A 76 -1.46 20.59 -8.41
C GLU A 76 -2.08 19.69 -7.34
N VAL A 77 -1.67 18.43 -7.35
CA VAL A 77 -2.25 17.37 -6.51
C VAL A 77 -1.18 16.78 -5.61
N VAL A 78 -1.50 16.71 -4.32
CA VAL A 78 -0.88 15.80 -3.36
C VAL A 78 -1.76 14.58 -3.26
N LEU A 79 -1.23 13.43 -3.65
CA LEU A 79 -1.95 12.18 -3.65
C LEU A 79 -1.60 11.41 -2.36
N VAL A 80 -2.62 10.90 -1.67
CA VAL A 80 -2.47 9.89 -0.62
C VAL A 80 -3.28 8.66 -1.00
N GLY A 81 -2.83 7.47 -0.63
CA GLY A 81 -3.51 6.26 -1.10
C GLY A 81 -3.19 5.00 -0.35
N ALA A 82 -3.99 3.99 -0.67
CA ALA A 82 -4.04 2.64 -0.13
C ALA A 82 -4.85 1.79 -1.13
N HIS A 83 -4.81 0.46 -1.06
CA HIS A 83 -5.68 -0.37 -1.90
C HIS A 83 -6.89 -0.93 -1.14
N LEU A 84 -8.01 -0.99 -1.84
CA LEU A 84 -9.31 -1.38 -1.35
C LEU A 84 -9.61 -2.86 -1.58
N ASP A 85 -8.99 -3.49 -2.57
CA ASP A 85 -9.09 -4.93 -2.77
C ASP A 85 -8.24 -5.71 -1.77
N SER A 86 -8.54 -7.00 -1.61
CA SER A 86 -7.80 -7.92 -0.74
C SER A 86 -7.95 -9.36 -1.24
N TRP A 87 -7.19 -10.28 -0.63
CA TRP A 87 -7.37 -11.71 -0.88
C TRP A 87 -8.65 -12.27 -0.23
N HIS A 88 -9.41 -13.01 -1.03
CA HIS A 88 -10.69 -13.65 -0.68
C HIS A 88 -10.65 -14.71 0.45
N THR A 89 -9.49 -14.96 1.08
CA THR A 89 -9.39 -15.96 2.16
C THR A 89 -9.66 -15.40 3.55
N ALA A 90 -9.70 -14.08 3.69
CA ALA A 90 -10.04 -13.39 4.92
C ALA A 90 -10.75 -12.07 4.62
N THR A 91 -10.74 -11.15 5.59
CA THR A 91 -11.40 -9.84 5.48
C THR A 91 -10.47 -8.72 5.03
N GLY A 92 -9.18 -8.98 4.80
CA GLY A 92 -8.23 -7.97 4.31
C GLY A 92 -7.90 -6.88 5.34
N ALA A 93 -7.90 -7.22 6.64
CA ALA A 93 -7.86 -6.21 7.70
C ALA A 93 -6.53 -5.46 7.77
N THR A 94 -5.42 -6.20 7.64
CA THR A 94 -4.05 -5.68 7.63
C THR A 94 -3.50 -5.46 6.23
N ASP A 95 -4.19 -5.99 5.22
CA ASP A 95 -3.84 -5.92 3.80
C ASP A 95 -5.12 -5.74 2.95
N ASN A 96 -5.64 -4.52 2.79
CA ASN A 96 -5.09 -3.25 3.28
C ASN A 96 -6.18 -2.33 3.88
N ALA A 97 -7.18 -2.91 4.55
CA ALA A 97 -8.24 -2.12 5.17
C ALA A 97 -7.73 -1.14 6.25
N ASP A 98 -6.62 -1.44 6.92
CA ASP A 98 -5.98 -0.54 7.87
C ASP A 98 -5.39 0.71 7.19
N GLY A 99 -4.69 0.54 6.07
CA GLY A 99 -4.20 1.63 5.21
C GLY A 99 -5.34 2.48 4.66
N VAL A 100 -6.39 1.84 4.11
CA VAL A 100 -7.61 2.52 3.64
C VAL A 100 -8.23 3.35 4.76
N THR A 101 -8.36 2.76 5.96
CA THR A 101 -8.93 3.45 7.12
C THR A 101 -8.08 4.65 7.52
N ALA A 102 -6.75 4.52 7.53
CA ALA A 102 -5.85 5.61 7.88
C ALA A 102 -5.93 6.79 6.89
N VAL A 103 -5.94 6.54 5.58
CA VAL A 103 -6.03 7.62 4.58
C VAL A 103 -7.41 8.26 4.51
N MET A 104 -8.49 7.48 4.72
CA MET A 104 -9.84 8.04 4.83
C MET A 104 -9.98 8.92 6.07
N GLU A 105 -9.47 8.47 7.21
CA GLU A 105 -9.50 9.23 8.45
C GLU A 105 -8.61 10.48 8.37
N ALA A 106 -7.48 10.40 7.66
CA ALA A 106 -6.65 11.58 7.39
C ALA A 106 -7.43 12.68 6.64
N MET A 107 -8.19 12.31 5.60
CA MET A 107 -9.06 13.25 4.88
C MET A 107 -10.17 13.82 5.79
N ARG A 108 -10.76 12.98 6.65
CA ARG A 108 -11.77 13.42 7.62
C ARG A 108 -11.19 14.39 8.65
N ILE A 109 -10.00 14.13 9.18
CA ILE A 109 -9.29 15.01 10.13
C ILE A 109 -9.07 16.38 9.48
N LEU A 110 -8.51 16.43 8.27
CA LEU A 110 -8.23 17.69 7.56
C LEU A 110 -9.52 18.49 7.32
N THR A 111 -10.60 17.82 6.95
CA THR A 111 -11.91 18.46 6.78
C THR A 111 -12.47 18.97 8.12
N ALA A 112 -12.38 18.19 9.18
CA ALA A 112 -12.91 18.54 10.50
C ALA A 112 -12.20 19.77 11.12
N VAL A 113 -10.91 19.96 10.84
CA VAL A 113 -10.16 21.15 11.26
C VAL A 113 -10.30 22.33 10.30
N ASN A 114 -11.16 22.23 9.28
CA ASN A 114 -11.36 23.22 8.22
C ASN A 114 -10.05 23.59 7.51
N ALA A 115 -9.19 22.60 7.26
CA ALA A 115 -7.95 22.79 6.54
C ALA A 115 -8.20 23.41 5.16
N ARG A 116 -7.38 24.40 4.79
CA ARG A 116 -7.38 25.04 3.47
C ARG A 116 -6.03 24.83 2.80
N PRO A 117 -5.80 23.65 2.18
CA PRO A 117 -4.51 23.35 1.60
C PRO A 117 -4.28 24.24 0.37
N ARG A 118 -3.02 24.57 0.05
CA ARG A 118 -2.72 25.37 -1.16
C ARG A 118 -2.96 24.53 -2.42
N ARG A 119 -2.43 23.30 -2.42
CA ARG A 119 -2.67 22.27 -3.44
C ARG A 119 -3.91 21.45 -3.12
N THR A 120 -4.49 20.82 -4.12
CA THR A 120 -5.55 19.83 -3.91
C THR A 120 -4.97 18.59 -3.24
N ILE A 121 -5.60 18.10 -2.19
CA ILE A 121 -5.28 16.79 -1.59
C ILE A 121 -6.27 15.78 -2.16
N ARG A 122 -5.77 14.77 -2.86
CA ARG A 122 -6.57 13.68 -3.41
C ARG A 122 -6.27 12.40 -2.63
N VAL A 123 -7.31 11.72 -2.17
CA VAL A 123 -7.19 10.33 -1.73
C VAL A 123 -7.54 9.40 -2.88
N ALA A 124 -6.78 8.31 -3.01
CA ALA A 124 -7.06 7.23 -3.95
C ALA A 124 -7.09 5.89 -3.22
N LEU A 125 -8.24 5.21 -3.31
CA LEU A 125 -8.39 3.83 -2.89
C LEU A 125 -8.31 2.97 -4.15
N TRP A 126 -7.18 2.33 -4.35
CA TRP A 126 -6.89 1.56 -5.56
C TRP A 126 -7.61 0.22 -5.53
N SER A 127 -8.01 -0.25 -6.69
CA SER A 127 -8.54 -1.60 -6.82
C SER A 127 -7.70 -2.38 -7.80
N GLY A 128 -7.44 -3.64 -7.48
CA GLY A 128 -6.64 -4.53 -8.29
C GLY A 128 -5.15 -4.50 -7.97
N GLU A 129 -4.74 -4.07 -6.77
CA GLU A 129 -3.33 -4.10 -6.34
C GLU A 129 -2.83 -5.54 -6.40
N GLU A 130 -3.61 -6.45 -5.83
CA GLU A 130 -3.19 -7.83 -5.56
C GLU A 130 -2.96 -8.62 -6.84
N GLN A 131 -3.68 -8.26 -7.90
CA GLN A 131 -3.58 -8.87 -9.24
C GLN A 131 -2.51 -8.21 -10.11
N GLY A 132 -1.84 -7.15 -9.65
CA GLY A 132 -0.72 -6.54 -10.39
C GLY A 132 -0.67 -5.02 -10.43
N LEU A 133 -1.13 -4.33 -9.38
CA LEU A 133 -1.20 -2.86 -9.35
C LEU A 133 -2.15 -2.31 -10.43
N LEU A 134 -3.17 -3.06 -10.81
CA LEU A 134 -3.98 -2.78 -11.99
C LEU A 134 -4.64 -1.40 -11.90
N GLY A 135 -5.17 -1.04 -10.73
CA GLY A 135 -5.80 0.25 -10.47
C GLY A 135 -4.84 1.42 -10.63
N ALA A 136 -3.70 1.38 -9.92
CA ALA A 136 -2.67 2.42 -9.98
C ALA A 136 -2.04 2.53 -11.38
N ARG A 137 -1.73 1.40 -12.03
CA ARG A 137 -1.20 1.37 -13.41
C ARG A 137 -2.18 1.97 -14.39
N ALA A 138 -3.46 1.61 -14.32
CA ALA A 138 -4.48 2.19 -15.18
C ALA A 138 -4.61 3.71 -14.98
N TYR A 139 -4.46 4.20 -13.75
CA TYR A 139 -4.45 5.64 -13.47
C TYR A 139 -3.24 6.34 -14.10
N VAL A 140 -2.04 5.80 -13.90
CA VAL A 140 -0.80 6.32 -14.52
C VAL A 140 -0.93 6.34 -16.03
N ASP A 141 -1.41 5.24 -16.63
CA ASP A 141 -1.60 5.11 -18.07
C ASP A 141 -2.60 6.12 -18.63
N ARG A 142 -3.66 6.46 -17.89
CA ARG A 142 -4.68 7.39 -18.37
C ARG A 142 -4.31 8.85 -18.14
N HIS A 143 -3.57 9.15 -17.07
CA HIS A 143 -3.44 10.53 -16.59
C HIS A 143 -2.00 11.07 -16.58
N LEU A 144 -0.98 10.21 -16.62
CA LEU A 144 0.42 10.57 -16.37
C LEU A 144 1.37 10.15 -17.51
N ARG A 145 0.84 9.85 -18.71
CA ARG A 145 1.65 9.48 -19.88
C ARG A 145 2.49 10.63 -20.44
N ASP A 146 2.05 11.86 -20.31
CA ASP A 146 2.79 13.04 -20.74
C ASP A 146 3.39 13.82 -19.55
N GLU A 147 4.32 14.73 -19.86
CA GLU A 147 4.98 15.55 -18.84
C GLU A 147 4.02 16.49 -18.13
N ALA A 148 2.98 16.96 -18.82
CA ALA A 148 1.96 17.82 -18.23
C ALA A 148 1.18 17.10 -17.13
N GLY A 149 0.74 15.86 -17.40
CA GLY A 149 0.08 14.97 -16.45
C GLY A 149 0.96 14.69 -15.24
N ARG A 150 2.20 14.24 -15.46
CA ARG A 150 3.19 14.03 -14.38
C ARG A 150 3.51 15.30 -13.61
N GLY A 151 3.48 16.45 -14.27
CA GLY A 151 3.71 17.75 -13.69
C GLY A 151 2.63 18.14 -12.67
N ARG A 152 1.38 17.68 -12.85
CA ARG A 152 0.28 18.00 -11.92
C ARG A 152 0.41 17.29 -10.58
N ILE A 153 1.08 16.15 -10.49
CA ILE A 153 1.29 15.47 -9.21
C ILE A 153 2.55 16.04 -8.54
N SER A 154 2.38 16.65 -7.37
CA SER A 154 3.50 17.12 -6.54
C SER A 154 4.22 15.93 -5.90
N VAL A 155 3.45 15.07 -5.25
CA VAL A 155 3.92 13.83 -4.60
C VAL A 155 2.77 12.85 -4.44
N TYR A 156 3.09 11.57 -4.44
CA TYR A 156 2.21 10.49 -3.99
C TYR A 156 2.78 9.82 -2.73
N VAL A 157 1.96 9.66 -1.69
CA VAL A 157 2.31 8.92 -0.47
C VAL A 157 1.31 7.78 -0.26
N ASN A 158 1.79 6.55 -0.36
CA ASN A 158 1.00 5.33 -0.20
C ASN A 158 1.10 4.79 1.24
N ASP A 159 0.08 4.05 1.66
CA ASP A 159 0.01 3.40 2.96
C ASP A 159 -0.10 1.87 2.87
N ASP A 160 0.95 1.26 2.32
CA ASP A 160 1.16 -0.18 2.18
C ASP A 160 2.64 -0.42 1.77
N PRO A 161 3.39 -1.43 2.25
CA PRO A 161 2.97 -2.59 3.01
C PRO A 161 3.30 -2.55 4.51
N GLY A 162 2.75 -3.54 5.20
CA GLY A 162 2.84 -3.70 6.65
C GLY A 162 1.61 -3.15 7.34
N THR A 163 1.50 -3.41 8.64
CA THR A 163 0.30 -3.03 9.40
C THR A 163 0.61 -2.14 10.61
N GLY A 164 -0.40 -1.41 11.05
CA GLY A 164 -0.36 -0.61 12.28
C GLY A 164 0.23 0.78 12.10
N ALA A 165 1.05 1.22 13.07
CA ALA A 165 1.55 2.59 13.14
C ALA A 165 2.56 2.90 12.04
N THR A 166 2.54 4.14 11.54
CA THR A 166 3.48 4.64 10.54
C THR A 166 4.76 5.12 11.21
N PHE A 167 5.90 4.48 10.90
CA PHE A 167 7.21 4.78 11.48
C PHE A 167 8.08 5.72 10.62
N GLY A 168 7.67 6.00 9.38
CA GLY A 168 8.37 6.85 8.42
C GLY A 168 8.04 6.41 7.00
N PHE A 169 8.87 6.80 6.02
CA PHE A 169 8.63 6.49 4.61
C PHE A 169 9.88 5.96 3.89
N TYR A 170 9.67 5.05 2.94
CA TYR A 170 10.66 4.65 1.94
C TYR A 170 10.77 5.74 0.88
N MET A 171 11.90 6.42 0.82
CA MET A 171 12.10 7.60 -0.03
C MET A 171 12.59 7.26 -1.44
N GLN A 172 12.70 5.96 -1.77
CA GLN A 172 12.98 5.47 -3.12
C GLN A 172 14.25 6.11 -3.76
N GLY A 173 15.30 6.37 -3.00
CA GLY A 173 16.55 6.98 -3.50
C GLY A 173 16.47 8.50 -3.71
N ASN A 174 15.39 9.16 -3.32
CA ASN A 174 15.22 10.61 -3.48
C ASN A 174 15.75 11.38 -2.26
N GLU A 175 17.05 11.64 -2.24
CA GLU A 175 17.72 12.37 -1.14
C GLU A 175 17.15 13.78 -0.91
N ALA A 176 16.76 14.48 -1.98
CA ALA A 176 16.24 15.84 -1.88
C ALA A 176 14.85 15.84 -1.21
N ALA A 177 13.96 14.93 -1.62
CA ALA A 177 12.66 14.77 -0.96
C ALA A 177 12.81 14.25 0.47
N LYS A 178 13.75 13.34 0.73
CA LYS A 178 14.02 12.82 2.08
C LYS A 178 14.33 13.93 3.08
N ARG A 179 15.19 14.89 2.73
CA ARG A 179 15.51 16.02 3.64
C ARG A 179 14.27 16.84 4.02
N ILE A 180 13.33 17.01 3.09
CA ILE A 180 12.07 17.70 3.34
C ILE A 180 11.20 16.85 4.29
N PHE A 181 11.02 15.56 3.98
CA PHE A 181 10.22 14.65 4.79
C PHE A 181 10.81 14.45 6.20
N ASP A 182 12.13 14.45 6.37
CA ASP A 182 12.77 14.36 7.69
C ASP A 182 12.37 15.53 8.59
N GLY A 183 12.28 16.75 8.03
CA GLY A 183 11.76 17.91 8.74
C GLY A 183 10.28 17.77 9.13
N TRP A 184 9.47 17.11 8.29
CA TRP A 184 8.05 16.87 8.58
C TRP A 184 7.83 15.79 9.65
N LEU A 185 8.74 14.83 9.80
CA LEU A 185 8.65 13.79 10.83
C LEU A 185 9.10 14.27 12.21
N GLU A 186 9.92 15.32 12.29
CA GLU A 186 10.50 15.77 13.56
C GLU A 186 9.43 16.08 14.63
N PRO A 187 8.33 16.82 14.33
CA PRO A 187 7.27 17.06 15.31
C PRO A 187 6.45 15.81 15.66
N LEU A 188 6.60 14.71 14.91
CA LEU A 188 5.83 13.48 15.06
C LEU A 188 6.58 12.40 15.87
N ARG A 189 7.79 12.68 16.34
CA ARG A 189 8.57 11.73 17.16
C ARG A 189 7.83 11.30 18.42
N ASP A 190 7.13 12.24 19.07
CA ASP A 190 6.38 11.97 20.31
C ASP A 190 5.16 11.06 20.09
N VAL A 191 4.69 10.94 18.84
CA VAL A 191 3.62 10.01 18.45
C VAL A 191 4.16 8.73 17.80
N GLY A 192 5.44 8.41 18.01
CA GLY A 192 6.04 7.12 17.66
C GLY A 192 6.63 7.01 16.25
N VAL A 193 6.61 8.08 15.46
CA VAL A 193 7.33 8.15 14.18
C VAL A 193 8.84 8.08 14.45
N ARG A 194 9.60 7.40 13.58
CA ARG A 194 11.03 7.15 13.78
C ARG A 194 11.90 7.91 12.78
N ARG A 195 11.88 7.50 11.52
CA ARG A 195 12.75 8.03 10.46
C ARG A 195 12.27 7.62 9.08
N ASN A 196 12.56 8.46 8.09
CA ASN A 196 12.56 8.03 6.70
C ASN A 196 13.83 7.24 6.39
N VAL A 197 13.75 6.35 5.43
CA VAL A 197 14.89 5.58 4.90
C VAL A 197 15.07 5.92 3.43
N ILE A 198 16.32 5.95 2.97
CA ILE A 198 16.59 6.33 1.58
C ILE A 198 16.24 5.20 0.62
N GLU A 199 16.24 3.98 1.11
CA GLU A 199 15.94 2.77 0.36
C GLU A 199 14.53 2.81 -0.23
N GLY A 200 14.36 2.08 -1.34
CA GLY A 200 13.06 1.82 -1.91
C GLY A 200 12.49 0.48 -1.46
N ILE A 201 11.18 0.35 -1.63
CA ILE A 201 10.44 -0.90 -1.55
C ILE A 201 9.51 -0.99 -2.77
N GLY A 202 9.17 -2.21 -3.18
CA GLY A 202 8.31 -2.45 -4.33
C GLY A 202 6.95 -3.02 -3.95
N SER A 203 6.29 -3.62 -4.96
CA SER A 203 5.11 -4.47 -4.79
C SER A 203 3.88 -3.80 -4.18
N THR A 204 3.68 -2.50 -4.43
CA THR A 204 2.47 -1.76 -4.04
C THR A 204 2.29 -0.50 -4.89
N ASP A 205 1.21 0.24 -4.70
CA ASP A 205 0.67 1.22 -5.64
C ASP A 205 1.54 2.45 -5.88
N HIS A 206 2.54 2.77 -5.05
CA HIS A 206 3.48 3.87 -5.34
C HIS A 206 4.41 3.56 -6.50
N VAL A 207 4.65 2.28 -6.79
CA VAL A 207 5.62 1.84 -7.79
C VAL A 207 5.31 2.37 -9.20
N PRO A 208 4.08 2.26 -9.75
CA PRO A 208 3.78 2.75 -11.10
C PRO A 208 3.96 4.27 -11.25
N PHE A 209 3.76 5.04 -10.18
CA PHE A 209 3.99 6.49 -10.18
C PHE A 209 5.48 6.80 -10.19
N ASP A 210 6.25 6.05 -9.41
CA ASP A 210 7.70 6.16 -9.39
C ASP A 210 8.33 5.81 -10.74
N GLU A 211 7.88 4.72 -11.37
CA GLU A 211 8.34 4.26 -12.70
C GLU A 211 8.25 5.36 -13.77
N VAL A 212 7.29 6.29 -13.65
CA VAL A 212 7.13 7.42 -14.58
C VAL A 212 7.74 8.73 -14.08
N GLY A 213 8.50 8.71 -12.97
CA GLY A 213 9.25 9.87 -12.47
C GLY A 213 8.42 10.84 -11.61
N VAL A 214 7.24 10.45 -11.14
CA VAL A 214 6.52 11.19 -10.10
C VAL A 214 7.14 10.85 -8.74
N PRO A 215 7.41 11.82 -7.84
CA PRO A 215 7.84 11.51 -6.49
C PRO A 215 6.76 10.68 -5.80
N ALA A 216 7.04 9.41 -5.53
CA ALA A 216 6.09 8.48 -4.97
C ALA A 216 6.78 7.65 -3.87
N PHE A 217 6.23 7.69 -2.66
CA PHE A 217 6.82 7.10 -1.47
C PHE A 217 5.77 6.26 -0.76
N THR A 218 6.21 5.33 0.09
CA THR A 218 5.27 4.52 0.86
C THR A 218 5.66 4.41 2.33
N ALA A 219 4.67 4.22 3.18
CA ALA A 219 4.82 4.12 4.62
C ALA A 219 5.70 2.93 5.04
N ILE A 220 6.44 3.12 6.14
CA ILE A 220 7.15 2.06 6.86
C ILE A 220 6.27 1.65 8.04
N LYS A 221 5.80 0.41 8.04
CA LYS A 221 4.94 -0.16 9.09
C LYS A 221 5.54 -1.44 9.72
N ASP A 222 4.79 -2.10 10.60
CA ASP A 222 5.24 -3.31 11.27
C ASP A 222 5.10 -4.55 10.38
N PHE A 223 6.20 -5.29 10.20
CA PHE A 223 6.25 -6.54 9.44
C PHE A 223 6.25 -7.80 10.32
N ARG A 224 6.38 -7.67 11.65
CA ARG A 224 6.64 -8.80 12.57
C ARG A 224 5.59 -9.91 12.49
N ASN A 225 4.31 -9.53 12.43
CA ASN A 225 3.21 -10.47 12.25
C ASN A 225 2.63 -10.42 10.84
N TYR A 226 2.81 -9.29 10.14
CA TYR A 226 2.28 -9.09 8.79
C TYR A 226 2.71 -10.23 7.85
N ASP A 227 4.02 -10.41 7.64
CA ASP A 227 4.52 -11.36 6.65
C ASP A 227 4.30 -12.82 7.01
N VAL A 228 4.25 -13.14 8.30
CA VAL A 228 4.27 -14.51 8.81
C VAL A 228 2.90 -15.01 9.24
N ARG A 229 1.97 -14.12 9.62
CA ARG A 229 0.68 -14.49 10.19
C ARG A 229 -0.50 -13.97 9.41
N THR A 230 -0.52 -12.69 9.02
CA THR A 230 -1.75 -12.08 8.50
C THR A 230 -1.73 -11.99 6.98
N ARG A 231 -0.72 -11.32 6.40
CA ARG A 231 -0.62 -11.04 4.97
C ARG A 231 -0.98 -12.25 4.13
N HIS A 232 -1.98 -12.08 3.27
CA HIS A 232 -2.42 -13.08 2.29
C HIS A 232 -2.94 -14.39 2.91
N THR A 233 -3.31 -14.40 4.19
CA THR A 233 -3.79 -15.62 4.85
C THR A 233 -5.25 -15.50 5.29
N ASN A 234 -5.85 -16.65 5.60
CA ASN A 234 -7.13 -16.73 6.28
C ASN A 234 -7.15 -16.19 7.73
N ALA A 235 -6.02 -15.69 8.24
CA ALA A 235 -5.91 -15.05 9.55
C ALA A 235 -5.87 -13.51 9.47
N ASP A 236 -6.03 -12.93 8.28
CA ASP A 236 -6.10 -11.47 8.11
C ASP A 236 -7.47 -10.89 8.49
N LEU A 237 -7.70 -10.83 9.80
CA LEU A 237 -8.97 -10.44 10.42
C LEU A 237 -8.82 -9.17 11.26
N ALA A 238 -9.95 -8.52 11.54
CA ALA A 238 -9.99 -7.24 12.25
C ALA A 238 -9.27 -7.26 13.61
N GLU A 239 -9.22 -8.40 14.29
CA GLU A 239 -8.55 -8.60 15.57
C GLU A 239 -7.02 -8.43 15.49
N ALA A 240 -6.44 -8.51 14.30
CA ALA A 240 -5.02 -8.25 14.08
C ALA A 240 -4.67 -6.75 14.06
N VAL A 241 -5.68 -5.88 13.91
CA VAL A 241 -5.51 -4.43 13.81
C VAL A 241 -5.76 -3.77 15.17
N LYS A 242 -4.89 -2.82 15.54
CA LYS A 242 -5.04 -2.04 16.78
C LYS A 242 -5.55 -0.64 16.48
N VAL A 243 -6.59 -0.23 17.19
CA VAL A 243 -7.21 1.08 17.01
C VAL A 243 -6.23 2.22 17.32
N GLU A 244 -5.36 2.04 18.32
CA GLU A 244 -4.33 3.03 18.67
C GLU A 244 -3.35 3.27 17.53
N ASP A 245 -2.95 2.19 16.85
CA ASP A 245 -2.05 2.24 15.71
C ASP A 245 -2.73 2.93 14.51
N LEU A 246 -4.02 2.63 14.24
CA LEU A 246 -4.80 3.31 13.21
C LEU A 246 -4.91 4.82 13.47
N ARG A 247 -5.17 5.22 14.72
CA ARG A 247 -5.23 6.64 15.10
C ARG A 247 -3.90 7.34 14.84
N GLN A 248 -2.80 6.70 15.23
CA GLN A 248 -1.47 7.23 14.97
C GLN A 248 -1.23 7.38 13.46
N SER A 249 -1.51 6.33 12.69
CA SER A 249 -1.26 6.31 11.25
C SER A 249 -2.09 7.39 10.54
N ALA A 250 -3.36 7.54 10.88
CA ALA A 250 -4.24 8.58 10.34
C ALA A 250 -3.73 10.01 10.63
N VAL A 251 -3.22 10.27 11.84
CA VAL A 251 -2.61 11.56 12.19
C VAL A 251 -1.35 11.81 11.36
N VAL A 252 -0.47 10.81 11.24
CA VAL A 252 0.75 10.93 10.44
C VAL A 252 0.40 11.21 8.97
N MET A 253 -0.51 10.44 8.38
CA MET A 253 -0.93 10.62 6.99
C MET A 253 -1.58 11.99 6.76
N ALA A 254 -2.40 12.48 7.70
CA ALA A 254 -2.99 13.83 7.62
C ALA A 254 -1.92 14.93 7.64
N VAL A 255 -0.93 14.82 8.55
CA VAL A 255 0.15 15.80 8.66
C VAL A 255 1.01 15.79 7.40
N ILE A 256 1.37 14.63 6.88
CA ILE A 256 2.19 14.52 5.66
C ILE A 256 1.44 15.08 4.45
N ALA A 257 0.17 14.73 4.28
CA ALA A 257 -0.67 15.29 3.21
C ALA A 257 -0.74 16.82 3.31
N TRP A 258 -0.96 17.35 4.52
CA TRP A 258 -1.01 18.78 4.78
C TRP A 258 0.32 19.48 4.46
N GLN A 259 1.44 18.96 4.98
CA GLN A 259 2.76 19.54 4.76
C GLN A 259 3.12 19.58 3.28
N ALA A 260 2.89 18.47 2.57
CA ALA A 260 3.08 18.41 1.12
C ALA A 260 2.19 19.41 0.36
N ALA A 261 0.95 19.59 0.81
CA ALA A 261 0.02 20.49 0.15
C ALA A 261 0.31 21.96 0.43
N MET A 262 0.97 22.27 1.54
CA MET A 262 1.37 23.61 1.97
C MET A 262 2.77 24.01 1.51
N GLN A 263 3.59 23.05 1.10
CA GLN A 263 4.96 23.30 0.66
C GLN A 263 5.01 24.39 -0.41
N GLU A 264 6.00 25.27 -0.40
CA GLU A 264 6.06 26.32 -1.40
C GLU A 264 6.36 25.74 -2.79
N GLU A 265 7.47 25.01 -2.88
CA GLU A 265 7.88 24.32 -4.09
C GLU A 265 7.26 22.91 -4.19
N ARG A 266 7.28 22.34 -5.40
CA ARG A 266 6.94 20.93 -5.59
C ARG A 266 7.99 20.05 -4.92
N ILE A 267 7.57 18.85 -4.56
CA ILE A 267 8.52 17.85 -4.07
C ILE A 267 9.53 17.52 -5.19
N PRO A 268 10.84 17.55 -4.90
CA PRO A 268 11.87 17.28 -5.89
C PRO A 268 11.67 15.91 -6.54
N ARG A 269 11.86 15.84 -7.85
CA ARG A 269 11.94 14.57 -8.60
C ARG A 269 13.36 14.01 -8.49
N ARG A 270 13.49 12.68 -8.65
CA ARG A 270 14.81 12.07 -8.82
C ARG A 270 15.47 12.60 -10.09
N ARG A 271 16.74 12.95 -9.98
CA ARG A 271 17.59 13.32 -11.12
C ARG A 271 18.16 12.07 -11.76
#